data_AF-A0A2N6UIQ9-F1
#
_entry.id   AF-A0A2N6UIQ9-F1
#
_cell.length_a   1.000
_cell.length_b   1.000
_cell.length_c   1.000
_cell.angle_alpha   90.00
_cell.angle_beta   90.00
_cell.angle_gamma   90.00
#
_symmetry.space_group_name_H-M   'P 1'
#
loop_
_entity.id
_entity.type
_entity.pdbx_description
1 polymer ?
#
loop_
_entity_poly.entity_id
_entity_poly.type
_entity_poly.pdbx_seq_one_letter_code
_entity_poly.pdbx_strand_id
1 'polypeptide(L)'
;MLKDKKYYNLVKKQLDKDKILEKFEKNNGKITSVMEIDVVKIPENVNIDQKEDHENGIYAFGVSFSNINQNAGVLLDIKEFKPLSPFWIFNQDKSQKDISQNDLKFFMETLVENIEDGNTNFPIFVFYNSKNKLSISPQAIDPLDILKK
;
A
#
# COMPACT_ATOMS: atom_id res chain seq x y z
N MET A 1 -3.70 -1.38 -11.50
CA MET A 1 -4.98 -0.71 -11.16
C MET A 1 -5.29 -0.90 -9.68
N LEU A 2 -5.77 0.15 -9.00
CA LEU A 2 -6.22 0.09 -7.60
C LEU A 2 -7.38 -0.89 -7.43
N LYS A 3 -7.37 -1.68 -6.36
CA LYS A 3 -8.38 -2.72 -6.07
C LYS A 3 -9.63 -2.08 -5.47
N ASP A 4 -9.51 -1.30 -4.41
CA ASP A 4 -10.65 -0.59 -3.79
C ASP A 4 -10.79 0.85 -4.30
N LYS A 5 -11.30 0.96 -5.53
CA LYS A 5 -11.58 2.27 -6.14
C LYS A 5 -12.61 3.10 -5.36
N LYS A 6 -13.57 2.45 -4.70
CA LYS A 6 -14.65 3.17 -3.99
C LYS A 6 -14.07 3.85 -2.76
N TYR A 7 -13.31 3.12 -1.97
CA TYR A 7 -12.68 3.66 -0.79
C TYR A 7 -11.58 4.68 -1.15
N TYR A 8 -10.78 4.41 -2.17
CA TYR A 8 -9.83 5.39 -2.71
C TYR A 8 -10.50 6.73 -3.05
N ASN A 9 -11.64 6.71 -3.76
CA ASN A 9 -12.34 7.92 -4.13
C ASN A 9 -12.86 8.71 -2.91
N LEU A 10 -13.29 8.02 -1.86
CA LEU A 10 -13.71 8.66 -0.61
C LEU A 10 -12.53 9.35 0.09
N VAL A 11 -11.42 8.63 0.26
CA VAL A 11 -10.18 9.15 0.84
C VAL A 11 -9.69 10.35 0.03
N LYS A 12 -9.58 10.20 -1.30
CA LYS A 12 -9.12 11.28 -2.18
C LYS A 12 -10.00 12.51 -2.09
N LYS A 13 -11.33 12.35 -2.08
CA LYS A 13 -12.27 13.47 -1.96
C LYS A 13 -12.06 14.25 -0.66
N GLN A 14 -11.80 13.56 0.44
CA GLN A 14 -11.52 14.21 1.72
C GLN A 14 -10.15 14.94 1.69
N LEU A 15 -9.11 14.31 1.16
CA LEU A 15 -7.78 14.93 1.05
C LEU A 15 -7.79 16.15 0.12
N ASP A 16 -8.57 16.12 -0.96
CA ASP A 16 -8.79 17.26 -1.86
C ASP A 16 -9.50 18.41 -1.13
N LYS A 17 -10.57 18.11 -0.37
CA LYS A 17 -11.31 19.08 0.44
C LYS A 17 -10.41 19.78 1.46
N ASP A 18 -9.52 19.03 2.11
CA ASP A 18 -8.59 19.53 3.13
C ASP A 18 -7.30 20.14 2.53
N LYS A 19 -7.18 20.13 1.19
CA LYS A 19 -6.01 20.61 0.42
C LYS A 19 -4.70 19.93 0.84
N ILE A 20 -4.75 18.69 1.32
CA ILE A 20 -3.57 17.95 1.77
C ILE A 20 -2.68 17.60 0.57
N LEU A 21 -3.27 17.07 -0.51
CA LEU A 21 -2.53 16.71 -1.72
C LEU A 21 -1.90 17.95 -2.37
N GLU A 22 -2.63 19.06 -2.45
CA GLU A 22 -2.13 20.33 -2.98
C GLU A 22 -0.89 20.82 -2.20
N LYS A 23 -0.95 20.81 -0.86
CA LYS A 23 0.19 21.21 -0.01
C LYS A 23 1.37 20.27 -0.18
N PHE A 24 1.11 18.96 -0.25
CA PHE A 24 2.15 17.97 -0.50
C PHE A 24 2.85 18.23 -1.84
N GLU A 25 2.10 18.41 -2.93
CA GLU A 25 2.66 18.65 -4.26
C GLU A 25 3.45 19.96 -4.35
N LYS A 26 3.00 21.00 -3.67
CA LYS A 26 3.70 22.29 -3.59
C LYS A 26 5.09 22.16 -2.97
N ASN A 27 5.24 21.30 -1.97
CA ASN A 27 6.49 21.14 -1.21
C ASN A 27 7.39 20.03 -1.77
N ASN A 28 6.80 18.99 -2.37
CA ASN A 28 7.49 17.74 -2.68
C ASN A 28 7.46 17.36 -4.17
N GLY A 29 6.81 18.16 -5.01
CA GLY A 29 6.60 17.90 -6.43
C GLY A 29 5.33 17.11 -6.72
N LYS A 30 4.88 17.15 -7.98
CA LYS A 30 3.63 16.51 -8.43
C LYS A 30 3.57 15.02 -8.10
N ILE A 31 2.43 14.55 -7.65
CA ILE A 31 2.11 13.14 -7.47
C ILE A 31 2.01 12.51 -8.86
N THR A 32 2.71 11.40 -9.07
CA THR A 32 2.74 10.70 -10.35
C THR A 32 2.01 9.37 -10.34
N SER A 33 1.75 8.82 -9.14
CA SER A 33 1.11 7.53 -8.96
C SER A 33 0.53 7.42 -7.55
N VAL A 34 -0.33 6.42 -7.38
CA VAL A 34 -0.89 6.02 -6.08
C VAL A 34 -0.68 4.51 -5.92
N MET A 35 -0.18 4.10 -4.75
CA MET A 35 -0.17 2.69 -4.33
C MET A 35 -1.33 2.42 -3.40
N GLU A 36 -1.86 1.21 -3.46
CA GLU A 36 -2.78 0.65 -2.47
C GLU A 36 -2.14 -0.61 -1.92
N ILE A 37 -1.87 -0.60 -0.62
CA ILE A 37 -1.26 -1.68 0.14
C ILE A 37 -2.34 -2.32 1.00
N ASP A 38 -2.42 -3.65 0.98
CA ASP A 38 -3.42 -4.41 1.71
C ASP A 38 -2.85 -5.75 2.19
N VAL A 39 -3.50 -6.37 3.17
CA VAL A 39 -3.24 -7.76 3.54
C VAL A 39 -3.83 -8.65 2.46
N VAL A 40 -3.04 -9.62 1.98
CA VAL A 40 -3.43 -10.53 0.90
C VAL A 40 -3.07 -11.95 1.28
N LYS A 41 -3.72 -12.92 0.63
CA LYS A 41 -3.25 -14.31 0.67
C LYS A 41 -2.09 -14.51 -0.30
N ILE A 42 -1.15 -15.39 0.06
CA ILE A 42 -0.12 -15.83 -0.88
C ILE A 42 -0.80 -16.61 -2.02
N PRO A 43 -0.59 -16.25 -3.31
CA PRO A 43 -1.13 -17.01 -4.43
C PRO A 43 -0.57 -18.44 -4.47
N GLU A 44 -1.37 -19.44 -4.86
CA GLU A 44 -0.96 -20.86 -4.87
C GLU A 44 0.26 -21.14 -5.77
N ASN A 45 0.47 -20.31 -6.80
CA ASN A 45 1.59 -20.44 -7.73
C ASN A 45 2.88 -19.78 -7.24
N VAL A 46 2.88 -19.16 -6.05
CA VAL A 46 4.07 -18.58 -5.42
C VAL A 46 4.68 -19.63 -4.50
N ASN A 47 5.84 -20.17 -4.90
CA ASN A 47 6.57 -21.16 -4.11
C ASN A 47 7.53 -20.45 -3.15
N ILE A 48 7.15 -20.38 -1.88
CA ILE A 48 7.97 -19.82 -0.80
C ILE A 48 8.04 -20.81 0.37
N ASP A 49 9.17 -20.83 1.06
CA ASP A 49 9.46 -21.83 2.11
C ASP A 49 8.61 -21.63 3.39
N GLN A 50 8.03 -20.43 3.56
CA GLN A 50 7.23 -20.05 4.71
C GLN A 50 5.80 -19.70 4.30
N LYS A 51 4.85 -19.87 5.22
CA LYS A 51 3.43 -19.59 5.01
C LYS A 51 2.97 -18.48 5.94
N GLU A 52 1.79 -17.93 5.64
CA GLU A 52 1.06 -17.05 6.56
C GLU A 52 0.80 -17.76 7.89
N ASP A 53 1.04 -17.05 8.99
CA ASP A 53 0.76 -17.49 10.36
C ASP A 53 0.42 -16.25 11.19
N HIS A 54 -0.85 -15.86 11.12
CA HIS A 54 -1.33 -14.61 11.70
C HIS A 54 -1.25 -14.61 13.23
N GLU A 55 -1.34 -15.78 13.87
CA GLU A 55 -1.18 -15.93 15.32
C GLU A 55 0.25 -15.58 15.75
N ASN A 56 1.23 -15.94 14.92
CA ASN A 56 2.63 -15.63 15.17
C ASN A 56 3.11 -14.30 14.58
N GLY A 57 2.26 -13.55 13.88
CA GLY A 57 2.63 -12.24 13.32
C GLY A 57 3.17 -12.31 11.89
N ILE A 58 2.95 -13.41 11.19
CA ILE A 58 3.43 -13.60 9.82
C ILE A 58 2.29 -13.33 8.85
N TYR A 59 2.38 -12.23 8.11
CA TYR A 59 1.35 -11.76 7.19
C TYR A 59 1.90 -11.57 5.78
N ALA A 60 1.08 -11.89 4.77
CA ALA A 60 1.36 -11.51 3.40
C ALA A 60 0.73 -10.16 3.08
N PHE A 61 1.53 -9.26 2.52
CA PHE A 61 1.10 -7.94 2.08
C PHE A 61 1.20 -7.85 0.57
N GLY A 62 0.22 -7.19 -0.04
CA GLY A 62 0.17 -6.95 -1.47
C GLY A 62 0.07 -5.47 -1.78
N VAL A 63 0.73 -5.04 -2.85
CA VAL A 63 0.65 -3.68 -3.38
C VAL A 63 0.11 -3.69 -4.80
N SER A 64 -0.81 -2.75 -5.06
CA SER A 64 -1.32 -2.43 -6.40
C SER A 64 -1.12 -0.95 -6.69
N PHE A 65 -1.13 -0.58 -7.97
CA PHE A 65 -0.80 0.78 -8.40
C PHE A 65 -1.90 1.38 -9.30
N SER A 66 -2.07 2.69 -9.26
CA SER A 66 -3.05 3.38 -10.11
C SER A 66 -2.67 3.36 -11.60
N ASN A 67 -1.37 3.34 -11.93
CA ASN A 67 -0.86 3.45 -13.30
C ASN A 67 0.01 2.26 -13.76
N ILE A 68 0.14 1.20 -12.96
CA ILE A 68 0.83 -0.04 -13.32
C ILE A 68 -0.19 -1.20 -13.26
N ASN A 69 -0.25 -2.00 -14.32
CA ASN A 69 -1.07 -3.23 -14.39
C ASN A 69 -0.26 -4.46 -14.00
N GLN A 70 0.44 -4.34 -12.88
CA GLN A 70 1.11 -5.42 -12.20
C GLN A 70 0.99 -5.14 -10.71
N ASN A 71 1.07 -6.20 -9.90
CA ASN A 71 1.07 -6.10 -8.45
C ASN A 71 2.30 -6.82 -7.90
N ALA A 72 2.72 -6.43 -6.71
CA ALA A 72 3.77 -7.13 -5.97
C ALA A 72 3.23 -7.59 -4.62
N GLY A 73 3.85 -8.60 -4.02
CA GLY A 73 3.60 -8.99 -2.64
C GLY A 73 4.85 -9.47 -1.93
N VAL A 74 4.79 -9.50 -0.61
CA VAL A 74 5.88 -9.93 0.28
C VAL A 74 5.28 -10.60 1.53
N LEU A 75 5.94 -11.64 2.02
CA LEU A 75 5.63 -12.26 3.30
C LEU A 75 6.52 -11.60 4.36
N LEU A 76 5.93 -11.14 5.45
CA LEU A 76 6.62 -10.37 6.48
C LEU A 76 6.27 -10.91 7.86
N ASP A 77 7.30 -11.10 8.68
CA ASP A 77 7.16 -11.19 10.13
C ASP A 77 7.07 -9.76 10.67
N ILE A 78 5.91 -9.36 11.17
CA ILE A 78 5.67 -7.98 11.65
C ILE A 78 6.26 -7.72 13.02
N LYS A 79 6.52 -8.76 13.82
CA LYS A 79 7.12 -8.63 15.16
C LYS A 79 8.60 -8.33 15.06
N GLU A 80 9.27 -9.01 14.11
CA GLU A 80 10.70 -8.85 13.84
C GLU A 80 11.00 -7.86 12.70
N PHE A 81 9.97 -7.29 12.07
CA PHE A 81 10.04 -6.48 10.84
C PHE A 81 10.93 -7.12 9.75
N LYS A 82 10.81 -8.44 9.60
CA LYS A 82 11.71 -9.24 8.76
C LYS A 82 10.99 -9.82 7.56
N PRO A 83 11.43 -9.55 6.32
CA PRO A 83 10.86 -10.21 5.14
C PRO A 83 11.23 -11.69 5.16
N LEU A 84 10.22 -12.54 4.99
CA LEU A 84 10.33 -14.00 4.95
C LEU A 84 10.30 -14.56 3.53
N SER A 85 10.16 -13.67 2.53
CA SER A 85 10.23 -14.01 1.12
C SER A 85 10.89 -12.88 0.31
N PRO A 86 11.40 -13.17 -0.90
CA PRO A 86 11.53 -12.16 -1.95
C PRO A 86 10.16 -11.56 -2.32
N PHE A 87 10.16 -10.44 -3.03
CA PHE A 87 8.94 -9.97 -3.68
C PHE A 87 8.50 -10.96 -4.76
N TRP A 88 7.22 -11.27 -4.79
CA TRP A 88 6.60 -11.93 -5.93
C TRP A 88 5.76 -10.94 -6.71
N ILE A 89 5.80 -11.04 -8.04
CA ILE A 89 5.01 -10.19 -8.95
C ILE A 89 3.87 -11.03 -9.51
N PHE A 90 2.66 -10.48 -9.53
CA PHE A 90 1.46 -11.16 -10.02
C PHE A 90 0.57 -10.25 -10.86
N ASN A 91 -0.36 -10.86 -11.60
CA ASN A 91 -1.22 -10.18 -12.59
C ASN A 91 -0.43 -9.39 -13.64
N GLN A 92 0.66 -9.98 -14.17
CA GLN A 92 1.53 -9.32 -15.14
C GLN A 92 0.87 -9.19 -16.52
N ASP A 93 0.60 -7.96 -16.94
CA ASP A 93 0.49 -7.62 -18.36
C ASP A 93 1.87 -7.18 -18.88
N LYS A 94 2.51 -8.06 -19.69
CA LYS A 94 3.89 -7.85 -20.20
C LYS A 94 4.01 -6.66 -21.17
N SER A 95 2.90 -6.08 -21.62
CA SER A 95 2.91 -4.93 -22.53
C SER A 95 3.05 -3.58 -21.83
N GLN A 96 3.09 -3.56 -20.49
CA GLN A 96 3.01 -2.32 -19.70
C GLN A 96 4.26 -2.04 -18.89
N LYS A 97 4.31 -0.82 -18.32
CA LYS A 97 5.33 -0.36 -17.39
C LYS A 97 5.52 -1.37 -16.26
N ASP A 98 6.77 -1.75 -16.01
CA ASP A 98 7.16 -2.66 -14.94
C ASP A 98 7.22 -1.95 -13.57
N ILE A 99 7.11 -2.72 -12.49
CA ILE A 99 7.27 -2.22 -11.12
C ILE A 99 8.74 -1.88 -10.89
N SER A 100 9.03 -0.63 -10.55
CA SER A 100 10.40 -0.19 -10.33
C SER A 100 10.91 -0.54 -8.94
N GLN A 101 12.24 -0.52 -8.74
CA GLN A 101 12.83 -0.69 -7.41
C GLN A 101 12.35 0.39 -6.42
N ASN A 102 12.12 1.62 -6.88
CA ASN A 102 11.57 2.68 -6.03
C ASN A 102 10.13 2.37 -5.60
N ASP A 103 9.34 1.74 -6.47
CA ASP A 103 7.98 1.32 -6.12
C ASP A 103 8.02 0.28 -4.98
N LEU A 104 8.89 -0.74 -5.10
CA LEU A 104 9.08 -1.77 -4.06
C LEU A 104 9.68 -1.20 -2.77
N LYS A 105 10.58 -0.22 -2.88
CA LYS A 105 11.15 0.48 -1.72
C LYS A 105 10.05 1.21 -0.94
N PHE A 106 9.24 2.02 -1.61
CA PHE A 106 8.15 2.74 -0.95
C PHE A 106 7.09 1.82 -0.38
N PHE A 107 6.83 0.68 -1.03
CA PHE A 107 5.99 -0.37 -0.47
C PHE A 107 6.52 -0.83 0.90
N MET A 108 7.77 -1.27 0.99
CA MET A 108 8.36 -1.74 2.25
C MET A 108 8.49 -0.66 3.31
N GLU A 109 8.96 0.53 2.95
CA GLU A 109 9.06 1.65 3.89
C GLU A 109 7.68 1.97 4.47
N THR A 110 6.63 1.95 3.65
CA THR A 110 5.27 2.22 4.13
C THR A 110 4.77 1.12 5.08
N LEU A 111 5.06 -0.15 4.79
CA LEU A 111 4.74 -1.25 5.71
C LEU A 111 5.44 -1.04 7.06
N VAL A 112 6.75 -0.79 7.08
CA VAL A 112 7.49 -0.59 8.35
C VAL A 112 7.01 0.65 9.10
N GLU A 113 6.65 1.73 8.39
CA GLU A 113 6.15 2.97 9.01
C GLU A 113 4.74 2.86 9.59
N ASN A 114 3.90 1.95 9.08
CA ASN A 114 2.47 1.93 9.40
C ASN A 114 2.02 0.64 10.09
N ILE A 115 2.81 -0.44 10.05
CA ILE A 115 2.48 -1.68 10.73
C ILE A 115 2.74 -1.51 12.23
N GLU A 116 1.66 -1.58 12.99
CA GLU A 116 1.66 -1.74 14.44
C GLU A 116 0.95 -3.07 14.72
N ASP A 117 1.50 -3.89 15.63
CA ASP A 117 1.01 -5.22 15.99
C ASP A 117 -0.53 -5.26 16.10
N GLY A 118 -1.18 -5.80 15.07
CA GLY A 118 -2.64 -6.01 15.01
C GLY A 118 -3.52 -4.76 14.95
N ASN A 119 -2.95 -3.55 14.89
CA ASN A 119 -3.72 -2.29 14.98
C ASN A 119 -3.78 -1.50 13.66
N THR A 120 -3.02 -1.91 12.65
CA THR A 120 -3.05 -1.22 11.35
C THR A 120 -4.29 -1.61 10.56
N ASN A 121 -5.13 -0.63 10.24
CA ASN A 121 -6.19 -0.85 9.26
C ASN A 121 -5.61 -0.83 7.84
N PHE A 122 -6.23 -1.60 6.96
CA PHE A 122 -5.96 -1.63 5.53
C PHE A 122 -7.24 -1.32 4.73
N PRO A 123 -7.14 -0.85 3.48
CA PRO A 123 -5.91 -0.61 2.73
C PRO A 123 -5.25 0.73 3.06
N ILE A 124 -3.92 0.78 2.98
CA ILE A 124 -3.13 2.02 3.05
C ILE A 124 -2.98 2.57 1.64
N PHE A 125 -3.33 3.85 1.44
CA PHE A 125 -3.08 4.55 0.18
C PHE A 125 -1.81 5.38 0.28
N VAL A 126 -0.93 5.25 -0.71
CA VAL A 126 0.33 5.99 -0.78
C VAL A 126 0.34 6.86 -2.02
N PHE A 127 0.31 8.17 -1.85
CA PHE A 127 0.43 9.15 -2.92
C PHE A 127 1.90 9.51 -3.10
N TYR A 128 2.48 9.30 -4.28
CA TYR A 128 3.93 9.38 -4.42
C TYR A 128 4.42 9.86 -5.79
N ASN A 129 5.69 10.27 -5.79
CA ASN A 129 6.48 10.56 -6.98
C ASN A 129 7.84 9.85 -6.92
N SER A 130 8.80 10.20 -7.79
CA SER A 130 10.08 9.49 -7.84
C SER A 130 10.94 9.62 -6.58
N LYS A 131 10.64 10.55 -5.67
CA LYS A 131 11.45 10.87 -4.49
C LYS A 131 10.68 10.92 -3.17
N ASN A 132 9.41 11.32 -3.22
CA ASN A 132 8.60 11.61 -2.03
C ASN A 132 7.32 10.78 -2.03
N LYS A 133 6.82 10.48 -0.83
CA LYS A 133 5.55 9.78 -0.60
C LYS A 133 4.75 10.39 0.54
N LEU A 134 3.45 10.19 0.51
CA LEU A 134 2.48 10.47 1.57
C LEU A 134 1.60 9.24 1.74
N SER A 135 1.69 8.57 2.89
CA SER A 135 0.88 7.41 3.26
C SER A 135 -0.35 7.84 4.06
N ILE A 136 -1.49 7.20 3.78
CA ILE A 136 -2.77 7.44 4.43
C ILE A 136 -3.34 6.07 4.83
N SER A 137 -3.32 5.77 6.13
CA SER A 137 -3.86 4.53 6.72
C SER A 137 -5.26 4.76 7.30
N PRO A 138 -6.18 3.78 7.23
CA PRO A 138 -7.51 3.85 7.84
C PRO A 138 -7.60 3.92 9.38
N GLN A 139 -6.60 4.36 10.14
CA GLN A 139 -6.79 4.70 11.58
C GLN A 139 -6.30 6.11 11.93
N ALA A 140 -7.28 7.04 11.93
CA ALA A 140 -7.36 8.28 12.72
C ALA A 140 -8.68 9.04 12.42
N ILE A 141 -9.43 8.64 11.38
CA ILE A 141 -10.74 9.20 11.06
C ILE A 141 -11.70 8.03 10.87
N ASP A 142 -12.70 7.89 11.75
CA ASP A 142 -13.88 7.09 11.48
C ASP A 142 -14.57 7.69 10.23
N PRO A 143 -14.74 6.92 9.12
CA PRO A 143 -15.44 7.41 7.94
C PRO A 143 -16.87 7.95 8.23
N LEU A 144 -17.47 7.55 9.36
CA LEU A 144 -18.76 8.04 9.86
C LEU A 144 -18.65 9.31 10.75
N ASP A 145 -17.47 9.62 11.30
CA ASP A 145 -17.22 10.91 11.97
C ASP A 145 -17.15 12.09 10.96
N ILE A 146 -16.92 11.79 9.68
CA ILE A 146 -16.99 12.76 8.57
C ILE A 146 -18.44 13.23 8.32
N LEU A 147 -19.45 12.47 8.77
CA LEU A 147 -20.87 12.77 8.58
C LEU A 147 -21.54 13.42 9.80
N LYS A 148 -20.82 13.60 10.92
CA LYS A 148 -21.37 14.06 12.20
C LYS A 148 -20.97 15.50 12.61
N LYS A 149 -20.50 16.35 11.69
CA LYS A 149 -20.33 17.79 11.91
C LYS A 149 -20.91 18.63 10.78
#